data_AF-A0A086LYL4-F1
#
_entry.id   AF-A0A086LYL4-F1
#
_cell.length_a   1.000
_cell.length_b   1.000
_cell.length_c   1.000
_cell.angle_alpha   90.00
_cell.angle_beta   90.00
_cell.angle_gamma   90.00
#
_symmetry.space_group_name_H-M   'P 1'
#
loop_
_entity.id
_entity.type
_entity.pdbx_description
1 polymer ?
#
loop_
_entity_poly.entity_id
_entity_poly.type
_entity_poly.pdbx_seq_one_letter_code
_entity_poly.pdbx_strand_id
1 'polypeptide(L)'
;TQLSRQVSTHFTGYPVSKFVCCTVSLDKSTRDGEAVPNAFMVSDMGVALVRDGVVSETQPDDTHIQLRSPEKGELLPQVLESGRETTRFDASWFIVRVNESAPKKVRSFFCSSSFPRANRLVAQTPKDITDHLTRVAALAGPSPVAKKENWRRFADFHLLLYVAKLFDLDTAFSICDCVRNRQPVDEGLEDTLKSFG
;
A
#
# COMPACT_ATOMS: atom_id res chain seq x y z
N THR A 1 -10.62 14.25 -26.52
CA THR A 1 -11.17 12.91 -26.82
C THR A 1 -11.79 12.34 -25.55
N GLN A 2 -12.86 11.57 -25.62
CA GLN A 2 -13.58 11.02 -24.44
C GLN A 2 -12.63 10.28 -23.46
N LEU A 3 -11.56 9.69 -24.00
CA LEU A 3 -10.47 9.01 -23.28
C LEU A 3 -9.66 9.92 -22.35
N SER A 4 -9.53 11.22 -22.64
CA SER A 4 -8.74 12.13 -21.79
C SER A 4 -9.42 12.46 -20.46
N ARG A 5 -10.74 12.21 -20.33
CA ARG A 5 -11.49 12.38 -19.08
C ARG A 5 -11.30 11.19 -18.12
N GLN A 6 -11.00 10.00 -18.65
CA GLN A 6 -10.94 8.73 -17.89
C GLN A 6 -9.69 8.54 -17.01
N VAL A 7 -8.77 9.52 -16.96
CA VAL A 7 -7.54 9.39 -16.15
C VAL A 7 -7.79 9.62 -14.65
N SER A 8 -8.84 10.39 -14.32
CA SER A 8 -9.21 10.71 -12.94
C SER A 8 -10.71 10.68 -12.69
N THR A 9 -11.54 10.89 -13.73
CA THR A 9 -12.98 11.05 -13.57
C THR A 9 -13.73 10.15 -14.56
N HIS A 10 -14.61 9.30 -14.06
CA HIS A 10 -15.50 8.48 -14.85
C HIS A 10 -16.47 9.37 -15.66
N PHE A 11 -17.03 8.86 -16.75
CA PHE A 11 -17.93 9.66 -17.60
C PHE A 11 -19.23 10.10 -16.88
N THR A 12 -19.56 9.46 -15.76
CA THR A 12 -20.67 9.82 -14.86
C THR A 12 -20.31 10.88 -13.82
N GLY A 13 -19.08 11.42 -13.84
CA GLY A 13 -18.61 12.45 -12.92
C GLY A 13 -17.99 11.93 -11.62
N TYR A 14 -18.00 10.62 -11.38
CA TYR A 14 -17.37 10.03 -10.19
C TYR A 14 -15.85 9.86 -10.36
N PRO A 15 -15.06 10.00 -9.29
CA PRO A 15 -13.63 9.70 -9.35
C PRO A 15 -13.40 8.22 -9.61
N VAL A 16 -12.48 7.90 -10.52
CA VAL A 16 -12.07 6.51 -10.78
C VAL A 16 -11.07 6.11 -9.69
N SER A 17 -11.36 4.99 -9.00
CA SER A 17 -10.44 4.46 -7.99
C SER A 17 -9.18 3.91 -8.66
N LYS A 18 -8.01 4.26 -8.10
CA LYS A 18 -6.71 3.67 -8.47
C LYS A 18 -6.19 2.71 -7.41
N PHE A 19 -7.07 2.32 -6.48
CA PHE A 19 -6.72 1.46 -5.37
C PHE A 19 -6.63 0.01 -5.84
N VAL A 20 -5.47 -0.61 -5.63
CA VAL A 20 -5.21 -2.02 -5.98
C VAL A 20 -5.20 -2.84 -4.70
N CYS A 21 -5.91 -3.98 -4.72
CA CYS A 21 -5.85 -4.99 -3.69
C CYS A 21 -4.85 -6.08 -4.08
N CYS A 22 -3.92 -6.42 -3.20
CA CYS A 22 -2.99 -7.50 -3.43
C CYS A 22 -3.23 -8.63 -2.42
N THR A 23 -3.26 -9.87 -2.90
CA THR A 23 -3.25 -11.06 -2.07
C THR A 23 -1.94 -11.80 -2.24
N VAL A 24 -1.51 -12.55 -1.22
CA VAL A 24 -0.41 -13.50 -1.33
C VAL A 24 -0.97 -14.86 -0.96
N SER A 25 -0.93 -15.79 -1.90
CA SER A 25 -1.50 -17.14 -1.76
C SER A 25 -0.49 -18.19 -2.22
N LEU A 26 -0.58 -19.40 -1.67
CA LEU A 26 0.27 -20.51 -2.11
C LEU A 26 -0.21 -21.04 -3.48
N ASP A 27 0.73 -21.23 -4.40
CA ASP A 27 0.47 -21.88 -5.67
C ASP A 27 0.35 -23.40 -5.48
N LYS A 28 -0.89 -23.88 -5.56
CA LYS A 28 -1.24 -25.29 -5.41
C LYS A 28 -0.74 -26.18 -6.55
N SER A 29 -0.27 -25.61 -7.66
CA SER A 29 0.33 -26.36 -8.76
C SER A 29 1.77 -26.77 -8.50
N THR A 30 2.43 -26.13 -7.53
CA THR A 30 3.82 -26.44 -7.11
C THR A 30 3.82 -27.36 -5.89
N ARG A 31 4.74 -28.34 -5.85
CA ARG A 31 4.81 -29.35 -4.77
C ARG A 31 5.03 -28.73 -3.39
N ASP A 32 5.80 -27.64 -3.33
CA ASP A 32 6.21 -27.00 -2.09
C ASP A 32 5.39 -25.73 -1.78
N GLY A 33 4.41 -25.39 -2.62
CA GLY A 33 3.52 -24.23 -2.44
C GLY A 33 4.27 -22.90 -2.49
N GLU A 34 4.62 -22.41 -3.68
CA GLU A 34 5.26 -21.11 -3.82
C GLU A 34 4.30 -19.97 -3.45
N ALA A 35 4.78 -18.98 -2.70
CA ALA A 35 3.98 -17.79 -2.37
C ALA A 35 3.85 -16.90 -3.62
N VAL A 36 2.65 -16.84 -4.19
CA VAL A 36 2.34 -16.06 -5.38
C VAL A 36 1.57 -14.79 -5.00
N PRO A 37 2.11 -13.60 -5.32
CA PRO A 37 1.35 -12.37 -5.22
C PRO A 37 0.34 -12.29 -6.36
N ASN A 38 -0.86 -11.83 -6.06
CA ASN A 38 -1.88 -11.51 -7.05
C ASN A 38 -2.39 -10.10 -6.82
N ALA A 39 -2.66 -9.35 -7.89
CA ALA A 39 -3.18 -8.01 -7.83
C ALA A 39 -4.54 -7.90 -8.52
N PHE A 40 -5.47 -7.23 -7.87
CA PHE A 40 -6.86 -7.11 -8.27
C PHE A 40 -7.37 -5.68 -8.07
N MET A 41 -8.37 -5.32 -8.85
CA MET A 41 -9.22 -4.14 -8.62
C MET A 41 -10.68 -4.57 -8.64
N VAL A 42 -11.52 -3.77 -7.99
CA VAL A 42 -12.98 -3.90 -8.11
C VAL A 42 -13.43 -3.02 -9.26
N SER A 43 -14.29 -3.55 -10.12
CA SER A 43 -14.88 -2.80 -11.23
C SER A 43 -15.68 -1.57 -10.74
N ASP A 44 -15.79 -0.55 -11.58
CA ASP A 44 -16.53 0.68 -11.27
C ASP A 44 -17.99 0.40 -10.86
N MET A 45 -18.62 -0.60 -11.48
CA MET A 45 -19.98 -1.02 -11.15
C MET A 45 -20.07 -1.61 -9.75
N GLY A 46 -19.12 -2.46 -9.35
CA GLY A 46 -19.08 -3.06 -8.02
C GLY A 46 -18.87 -1.99 -6.94
N VAL A 47 -17.98 -1.04 -7.19
CA VAL A 47 -17.76 0.11 -6.30
C VAL A 47 -19.03 0.96 -6.18
N ALA A 48 -19.74 1.20 -7.29
CA ALA A 48 -20.99 1.97 -7.27
C ALA A 48 -22.08 1.27 -6.44
N LEU A 49 -22.27 -0.05 -6.61
CA LEU A 49 -23.25 -0.82 -5.83
C LEU A 49 -22.98 -0.76 -4.32
N VAL A 50 -21.71 -0.82 -3.91
CA VAL A 50 -21.32 -0.69 -2.50
C VAL A 50 -21.53 0.74 -2.00
N ARG A 51 -21.08 1.75 -2.76
CA ARG A 51 -21.21 3.18 -2.40
C ARG A 51 -22.68 3.57 -2.23
N ASP A 52 -23.55 3.09 -3.11
CA ASP A 52 -24.97 3.43 -3.12
C ASP A 52 -25.78 2.53 -2.16
N GLY A 53 -25.11 1.70 -1.35
CA GLY A 53 -25.73 0.87 -0.33
C GLY A 53 -26.65 -0.22 -0.88
N VAL A 54 -26.43 -0.67 -2.12
CA VAL A 54 -27.28 -1.69 -2.77
C VAL A 54 -26.91 -3.11 -2.33
N VAL A 55 -25.64 -3.34 -2.00
CA VAL A 55 -25.14 -4.61 -1.47
C VAL A 55 -25.61 -4.77 -0.02
N SER A 56 -26.07 -5.98 0.33
CA SER A 56 -26.45 -6.33 1.71
C SER A 56 -25.26 -6.23 2.66
N GLU A 57 -25.45 -5.69 3.87
CA GLU A 57 -24.41 -5.65 4.90
C GLU A 57 -23.97 -7.06 5.33
N THR A 58 -24.91 -8.01 5.32
CA THR A 58 -24.63 -9.42 5.61
C THR A 58 -24.52 -10.19 4.30
N GLN A 59 -23.37 -10.83 4.09
CA GLN A 59 -23.12 -11.74 2.97
C GLN A 59 -23.13 -13.19 3.49
N PRO A 60 -23.96 -14.09 2.92
CA PRO A 60 -24.09 -15.45 3.41
C PRO A 60 -22.91 -16.36 3.05
N ASP A 61 -22.17 -16.03 1.99
CA ASP A 61 -20.99 -16.75 1.52
C ASP A 61 -19.97 -15.78 0.88
N ASP A 62 -18.75 -16.27 0.64
CA ASP A 62 -17.61 -15.49 0.13
C ASP A 62 -17.48 -15.51 -1.40
N THR A 63 -18.36 -16.23 -2.10
CA THR A 63 -18.30 -16.41 -3.56
C THR A 63 -19.36 -15.60 -4.30
N HIS A 64 -20.44 -15.22 -3.63
CA HIS A 64 -21.55 -14.46 -4.21
C HIS A 64 -21.78 -13.14 -3.48
N ILE A 65 -22.27 -12.16 -4.24
CA ILE A 65 -22.78 -10.90 -3.72
C ILE A 65 -24.30 -11.02 -3.60
N GLN A 66 -24.82 -10.72 -2.42
CA GLN A 66 -26.24 -10.59 -2.11
C GLN A 66 -26.62 -9.11 -2.06
N LEU A 67 -27.66 -8.73 -2.80
CA LEU A 67 -28.30 -7.42 -2.69
C LEU A 67 -29.24 -7.39 -1.48
N ARG A 68 -29.40 -6.21 -0.86
CA ARG A 68 -30.41 -6.01 0.18
C ARG A 68 -31.82 -6.03 -0.39
N SER A 69 -32.81 -6.13 0.48
CA SER A 69 -34.20 -5.90 0.10
C SER A 69 -34.46 -4.40 -0.14
N PRO A 70 -35.32 -4.04 -1.12
CA PRO A 70 -35.73 -2.66 -1.33
C PRO A 70 -36.56 -2.15 -0.16
N GLU A 71 -36.40 -0.88 0.19
CA GLU A 71 -37.29 -0.18 1.11
C GLU A 71 -38.64 0.13 0.44
N LYS A 72 -39.63 0.54 1.24
CA LYS A 72 -40.97 0.83 0.72
C LYS A 72 -40.93 1.99 -0.29
N GLY A 73 -41.27 1.69 -1.54
CA GLY A 73 -41.29 2.69 -2.62
C GLY A 73 -39.92 2.89 -3.29
N GLU A 74 -38.91 2.13 -2.89
CA GLU A 74 -37.60 2.12 -3.52
C GLU A 74 -37.55 1.13 -4.70
N LEU A 75 -36.78 1.49 -5.73
CA LEU A 75 -36.44 0.59 -6.82
C LEU A 75 -34.95 0.31 -6.80
N LEU A 76 -34.59 -0.97 -6.67
CA LEU A 76 -33.22 -1.46 -6.80
C LEU A 76 -32.93 -1.87 -8.25
N PRO A 77 -31.66 -1.85 -8.67
CA PRO A 77 -31.28 -2.32 -10.01
C PRO A 77 -31.61 -3.80 -10.18
N GLN A 78 -32.17 -4.14 -11.34
CA GLN A 78 -32.42 -5.53 -11.72
C GLN A 78 -31.12 -6.19 -12.18
N VAL A 79 -30.79 -7.34 -11.60
CA VAL A 79 -29.68 -8.19 -12.05
C VAL A 79 -30.24 -9.45 -12.67
N LEU A 80 -29.79 -9.77 -13.88
CA LEU A 80 -30.23 -10.93 -14.64
C LEU A 80 -29.09 -11.93 -14.75
N GLU A 81 -29.33 -13.17 -14.30
CA GLU A 81 -28.44 -14.30 -14.49
C GLU A 81 -29.16 -15.37 -15.31
N SER A 82 -28.60 -15.74 -16.46
CA SER A 82 -29.21 -16.70 -17.39
C SER A 82 -30.68 -16.38 -17.74
N GLY A 83 -30.99 -15.08 -17.90
CA GLY A 83 -32.33 -14.58 -18.24
C GLY A 83 -33.33 -14.57 -17.09
N ARG A 84 -32.91 -14.86 -15.85
CA ARG A 84 -33.75 -14.79 -14.64
C ARG A 84 -33.26 -13.69 -13.73
N GLU A 85 -34.20 -12.96 -13.15
CA GLU A 85 -33.89 -11.98 -12.11
C GLU A 85 -33.36 -12.68 -10.86
N THR A 86 -32.26 -12.16 -10.35
CA THR A 86 -31.62 -12.64 -9.13
C THR A 86 -31.14 -11.48 -8.29
N THR A 87 -31.16 -11.68 -6.97
CA THR A 87 -30.54 -10.77 -6.00
C THR A 87 -29.23 -11.33 -5.46
N ARG A 88 -28.83 -12.53 -5.91
CA ARG A 88 -27.59 -13.21 -5.56
C ARG A 88 -26.85 -13.62 -6.83
N PHE A 89 -25.61 -13.17 -7.00
CA PHE A 89 -24.82 -13.39 -8.20
C PHE A 89 -23.34 -13.52 -7.87
N ASP A 90 -22.56 -14.10 -8.79
CA ASP A 90 -21.14 -14.40 -8.59
C ASP A 90 -20.31 -13.10 -8.40
N ALA A 91 -19.49 -13.07 -7.34
CA ALA A 91 -18.66 -11.92 -7.02
C ALA A 91 -17.53 -11.68 -8.04
N SER A 92 -17.09 -12.73 -8.75
CA SER A 92 -16.02 -12.67 -9.74
C SER A 92 -16.34 -11.73 -10.90
N TRP A 93 -17.64 -11.48 -11.17
CA TRP A 93 -18.08 -10.55 -12.21
C TRP A 93 -17.56 -9.12 -11.99
N PHE A 94 -17.23 -8.76 -10.74
CA PHE A 94 -16.72 -7.44 -10.39
C PHE A 94 -15.22 -7.41 -10.15
N ILE A 95 -14.51 -8.53 -10.24
CA ILE A 95 -13.08 -8.63 -9.95
C ILE A 95 -12.29 -8.50 -11.25
N VAL A 96 -11.39 -7.53 -11.29
CA VAL A 96 -10.50 -7.29 -12.42
C VAL A 96 -9.07 -7.66 -12.04
N ARG A 97 -8.42 -8.52 -12.84
CA ARG A 97 -7.00 -8.87 -12.64
C ARG A 97 -6.10 -7.74 -13.13
N VAL A 98 -5.17 -7.32 -12.28
CA VAL A 98 -4.14 -6.32 -12.62
C VAL A 98 -2.80 -7.04 -12.79
N ASN A 99 -2.10 -6.80 -13.88
CA ASN A 99 -0.78 -7.39 -14.07
C ASN A 99 0.23 -6.88 -13.04
N GLU A 100 0.92 -7.80 -12.39
CA GLU A 100 1.96 -7.55 -11.40
C GLU A 100 3.29 -8.16 -11.86
N SER A 101 4.38 -7.48 -11.55
CA SER A 101 5.73 -8.00 -11.78
C SER A 101 6.75 -7.20 -10.97
N ALA A 102 7.95 -7.75 -10.83
CA ALA A 102 9.09 -7.01 -10.32
C ALA A 102 9.79 -6.24 -11.46
N PRO A 103 10.25 -5.00 -11.24
CA PRO A 103 11.00 -4.27 -12.25
C PRO A 103 12.35 -4.95 -12.52
N LYS A 104 12.74 -5.07 -13.80
CA LYS A 104 14.04 -5.67 -14.21
C LYS A 104 15.25 -5.01 -13.54
N LYS A 105 15.20 -3.69 -13.36
CA LYS A 105 16.19 -2.92 -12.61
C LYS A 105 15.48 -2.28 -11.42
N VAL A 106 15.80 -2.74 -10.22
CA VAL A 106 15.26 -2.18 -8.98
C VAL A 106 15.73 -0.73 -8.84
N ARG A 107 14.77 0.19 -8.77
CA ARG A 107 15.00 1.63 -8.55
C ARG A 107 14.28 2.07 -7.29
N SER A 108 14.56 1.42 -6.16
CA SER A 108 13.94 1.77 -4.88
C SER A 108 14.56 3.06 -4.33
N PHE A 109 13.70 3.94 -3.83
CA PHE A 109 14.10 5.10 -3.04
C PHE A 109 14.37 4.71 -1.57
N PHE A 110 13.70 3.67 -1.07
CA PHE A 110 14.05 3.04 0.22
C PHE A 110 15.01 1.89 -0.01
N CYS A 111 16.27 2.06 0.40
CA CYS A 111 17.32 1.06 0.23
C CYS A 111 17.62 0.28 1.51
N SER A 112 16.93 0.57 2.62
CA SER A 112 16.99 -0.20 3.85
C SER A 112 15.59 -0.62 4.32
N SER A 113 15.54 -1.75 5.01
CA SER A 113 14.35 -2.30 5.66
C SER A 113 14.68 -2.92 7.02
N SER A 114 15.76 -2.47 7.66
CA SER A 114 16.26 -3.03 8.92
C SER A 114 15.64 -2.38 10.16
N PHE A 115 14.99 -1.23 10.04
CA PHE A 115 14.31 -0.60 11.16
C PHE A 115 13.02 -1.40 11.50
N PRO A 116 12.71 -1.62 12.80
CA PRO A 116 11.50 -2.36 13.18
C PRO A 116 10.25 -1.70 12.60
N ARG A 117 9.30 -2.52 12.10
CA ARG A 117 8.06 -2.01 11.51
C ARG A 117 7.05 -1.63 12.59
N ALA A 118 6.33 -0.54 12.38
CA ALA A 118 5.22 -0.13 13.23
C ALA A 118 4.10 -1.19 13.25
N ASN A 119 3.28 -1.18 14.31
CA ASN A 119 2.12 -2.07 14.49
C ASN A 119 2.48 -3.57 14.44
N ARG A 120 3.63 -3.95 15.02
CA ARG A 120 4.02 -5.34 15.26
C ARG A 120 3.99 -5.66 16.76
N LEU A 121 4.12 -6.94 17.10
CA LEU A 121 4.14 -7.44 18.48
C LEU A 121 5.17 -6.72 19.36
N VAL A 122 6.33 -6.37 18.79
CA VAL A 122 7.37 -5.59 19.46
C VAL A 122 7.25 -4.14 19.01
N ALA A 123 7.06 -3.24 19.97
CA ALA A 123 6.99 -1.81 19.72
C ALA A 123 8.36 -1.22 19.39
N GLN A 124 8.37 -0.16 18.58
CA GLN A 124 9.58 0.61 18.26
C GLN A 124 10.01 1.42 19.49
N THR A 125 11.31 1.48 19.72
CA THR A 125 11.96 2.21 20.82
C THR A 125 13.00 3.19 20.28
N PRO A 126 13.37 4.25 21.02
CA PRO A 126 14.40 5.18 20.57
C PRO A 126 15.74 4.50 20.29
N LYS A 127 16.09 3.46 21.07
CA LYS A 127 17.29 2.64 20.88
C LYS A 127 17.37 2.01 19.48
N ASP A 128 16.22 1.67 18.89
CA ASP A 128 16.18 1.09 17.53
C ASP A 128 16.73 2.06 16.47
N ILE A 129 16.69 3.38 16.71
CA ILE A 129 17.31 4.37 15.82
C ILE A 129 18.82 4.20 15.84
N THR A 130 19.41 4.19 17.04
CA THR A 130 20.85 4.06 17.23
C THR A 130 21.35 2.72 16.71
N ASP A 131 20.64 1.63 17.01
CA ASP A 131 20.97 0.28 16.54
C ASP A 131 20.91 0.19 15.00
N HIS A 132 19.88 0.78 14.37
CA HIS A 132 19.73 0.80 12.92
C HIS A 132 20.83 1.64 12.25
N LEU A 133 21.03 2.89 12.66
CA LEU A 133 22.00 3.79 12.04
C LEU A 133 23.43 3.25 12.18
N THR A 134 23.77 2.71 13.35
CA THR A 134 25.08 2.08 13.60
C THR A 134 25.29 0.86 12.71
N ARG A 135 24.29 -0.02 12.61
CA ARG A 135 24.36 -1.23 11.77
C ARG A 135 24.53 -0.87 10.30
N VAL A 136 23.74 0.06 9.77
CA VAL A 136 23.82 0.45 8.35
C VAL A 136 25.13 1.18 8.06
N ALA A 137 25.62 2.01 8.99
CA ALA A 137 26.93 2.65 8.86
C ALA A 137 28.07 1.62 8.82
N ALA A 138 28.03 0.60 9.69
CA ALA A 138 29.02 -0.48 9.71
C ALA A 138 29.04 -1.27 8.39
N LEU A 139 27.87 -1.56 7.81
CA LEU A 139 27.77 -2.24 6.52
C LEU A 139 28.31 -1.41 5.34
N ALA A 140 28.22 -0.08 5.42
CA ALA A 140 28.73 0.81 4.38
C ALA A 140 30.26 0.98 4.42
N GLY A 141 30.90 0.71 5.56
CA GLY A 141 32.34 0.84 5.77
C GLY A 141 32.84 2.30 5.87
N PRO A 142 34.12 2.51 6.22
CA PRO A 142 34.69 3.83 6.52
C PRO A 142 35.19 4.58 5.27
N SER A 143 34.38 4.65 4.21
CA SER A 143 34.75 5.34 2.96
C SER A 143 34.25 6.80 2.94
N PRO A 144 35.00 7.75 2.35
CA PRO A 144 34.49 9.11 2.07
C PRO A 144 33.20 9.10 1.25
N VAL A 145 33.04 8.11 0.36
CA VAL A 145 31.81 7.92 -0.42
C VAL A 145 30.65 7.51 0.50
N ALA A 146 30.89 6.60 1.44
CA ALA A 146 29.88 6.19 2.42
C ALA A 146 29.45 7.34 3.34
N LYS A 147 30.37 8.27 3.65
CA LYS A 147 30.04 9.50 4.37
C LYS A 147 29.17 10.44 3.52
N LYS A 148 29.50 10.63 2.25
CA LYS A 148 28.72 11.45 1.30
C LYS A 148 27.35 10.86 0.97
N GLU A 149 27.20 9.53 1.06
CA GLU A 149 25.93 8.82 0.83
C GLU A 149 25.22 8.43 2.14
N ASN A 150 25.43 9.17 3.25
CA ASN A 150 24.79 8.86 4.54
C ASN A 150 23.25 8.86 4.48
N TRP A 151 22.64 9.55 3.52
CA TRP A 151 21.20 9.51 3.24
C TRP A 151 20.64 8.10 3.06
N ARG A 152 21.45 7.14 2.59
CA ARG A 152 21.04 5.73 2.46
C ARG A 152 20.68 5.09 3.81
N ARG A 153 21.27 5.57 4.91
CA ARG A 153 20.97 5.11 6.28
C ARG A 153 19.56 5.52 6.71
N PHE A 154 19.10 6.65 6.19
CA PHE A 154 17.78 7.23 6.45
C PHE A 154 16.72 6.81 5.44
N ALA A 155 17.10 6.10 4.38
CA ALA A 155 16.21 5.59 3.35
C ALA A 155 15.47 4.32 3.80
N ASP A 156 14.78 4.41 4.94
CA ASP A 156 13.88 3.40 5.51
C ASP A 156 12.55 4.07 5.88
N PHE A 157 11.45 3.54 5.36
CA PHE A 157 10.12 4.13 5.55
C PHE A 157 9.67 4.15 7.01
N HIS A 158 9.92 3.07 7.76
CA HIS A 158 9.45 2.97 9.14
C HIS A 158 10.31 3.80 10.09
N LEU A 159 11.58 4.01 9.78
CA LEU A 159 12.41 4.98 10.47
C LEU A 159 11.83 6.40 10.29
N LEU A 160 11.51 6.81 9.07
CA LEU A 160 10.97 8.15 8.79
C LEU A 160 9.64 8.40 9.50
N LEU A 161 8.75 7.41 9.52
CA LEU A 161 7.51 7.47 10.30
C LEU A 161 7.76 7.59 11.81
N TYR A 162 8.81 6.93 12.30
CA TYR A 162 9.16 6.98 13.72
C TYR A 162 9.78 8.33 14.10
N VAL A 163 10.67 8.87 13.27
CA VAL A 163 11.22 10.23 13.44
C VAL A 163 10.10 11.27 13.48
N ALA A 164 9.12 11.16 12.58
CA ALA A 164 7.95 12.05 12.57
C ALA A 164 7.14 12.02 13.87
N LYS A 165 7.09 10.86 14.54
CA LYS A 165 6.39 10.69 15.82
C LYS A 165 7.22 11.14 17.03
N LEU A 166 8.53 10.95 16.97
CA LEU A 166 9.45 11.25 18.07
C LEU A 166 9.80 12.75 18.14
N PHE A 167 9.91 13.40 16.98
CA PHE A 167 10.21 14.84 16.84
C PHE A 167 9.00 15.58 16.29
N ASP A 168 8.94 15.73 14.97
CA ASP A 168 7.89 16.40 14.22
C ASP A 168 7.94 16.00 12.73
N LEU A 169 6.89 16.39 12.00
CA LEU A 169 6.79 16.14 10.56
C LEU A 169 7.83 16.90 9.76
N ASP A 170 8.21 18.11 10.18
CA ASP A 170 9.13 18.96 9.44
C ASP A 170 10.54 18.36 9.38
N THR A 171 11.03 17.83 10.51
CA THR A 171 12.30 17.09 10.58
C THR A 171 12.26 15.87 9.67
N ALA A 172 11.16 15.10 9.72
CA ALA A 172 11.00 13.93 8.87
C ALA A 172 10.95 14.30 7.37
N PHE A 173 10.31 15.42 7.00
CA PHE A 173 10.27 15.91 5.62
C PHE A 173 11.65 16.39 5.15
N SER A 174 12.42 17.07 5.99
CA SER A 174 13.79 17.45 5.68
C SER A 174 14.65 16.22 5.35
N ILE A 175 14.53 15.14 6.13
CA ILE A 175 15.22 13.88 5.84
C ILE A 175 14.67 13.23 4.55
N CYS A 176 13.36 13.25 4.33
CA CYS A 176 12.75 12.75 3.09
C CYS A 176 13.32 13.46 1.85
N ASP A 177 13.53 14.77 1.93
CA ASP A 177 14.11 15.56 0.84
C ASP A 177 15.57 15.17 0.57
N CYS A 178 16.36 14.95 1.61
CA CYS A 178 17.72 14.40 1.47
C CYS A 178 17.70 13.02 0.80
N VAL A 179 16.83 12.11 1.24
CA VAL A 179 16.70 10.75 0.66
C VAL A 179 16.26 10.82 -0.81
N ARG A 180 15.23 11.62 -1.12
CA ARG A 180 14.68 11.80 -2.47
C ARG A 180 15.72 12.37 -3.44
N ASN A 181 16.45 13.39 -2.99
CA ASN A 181 17.43 14.10 -3.80
C ASN A 181 18.85 13.52 -3.71
N ARG A 182 19.03 12.43 -2.94
CA ARG A 182 20.31 11.76 -2.68
C ARG A 182 21.38 12.73 -2.16
N GLN A 183 20.96 13.65 -1.29
CA GLN A 183 21.83 14.61 -0.63
C GLN A 183 22.16 14.14 0.78
N PRO A 184 23.34 14.48 1.31
CA PRO A 184 23.69 14.14 2.68
C PRO A 184 22.65 14.64 3.68
N VAL A 185 22.39 13.83 4.72
CA VAL A 185 21.65 14.29 5.90
C VAL A 185 22.65 14.97 6.84
N ASP A 186 22.23 16.06 7.49
CA ASP A 186 23.05 16.82 8.43
C ASP A 186 23.62 15.93 9.55
N GLU A 187 24.91 16.08 9.84
CA GLU A 187 25.60 15.26 10.85
C GLU A 187 25.09 15.56 12.26
N GLY A 188 24.76 16.82 12.56
CA GLY A 188 24.17 17.21 13.86
C GLY A 188 22.79 16.60 14.07
N LEU A 189 21.98 16.48 13.02
CA LEU A 189 20.71 15.76 13.06
C LEU A 189 20.91 14.25 13.29
N GLU A 190 21.88 13.63 12.62
CA GLU A 190 22.22 12.21 12.84
C GLU A 190 22.64 11.96 14.30
N ASP A 191 23.47 12.83 14.86
CA ASP A 191 23.94 12.73 16.25
C ASP A 191 22.80 12.97 17.25
N THR A 192 21.94 13.96 16.96
CA THR A 192 20.73 14.22 17.75
C THR A 192 19.86 12.98 17.79
N LEU A 193 19.59 12.36 16.64
CA LEU A 193 18.79 11.13 16.54
C LEU A 193 19.38 9.96 17.31
N LYS A 194 20.71 9.78 17.27
CA LYS A 194 21.41 8.76 18.07
C LYS A 194 21.39 9.04 19.56
N SER A 195 21.32 10.31 19.98
CA SER A 195 21.32 10.67 21.40
C SER A 195 20.03 10.28 22.13
N PHE A 196 18.93 10.06 21.41
CA PHE A 196 17.67 9.63 22.00
C PHE A 196 17.60 8.13 22.29
N GLY A 197 18.46 7.31 21.67
CA GLY A 197 18.43 5.85 21.74
C GLY A 197 19.65 5.25 22.40
#